data_AF-A0A7S0QK13-F1
#
_entry.id   AF-A0A7S0QK13-F1
#
_cell.length_a   1.000
_cell.length_b   1.000
_cell.length_c   1.000
_cell.angle_alpha   90.00
_cell.angle_beta   90.00
_cell.angle_gamma   90.00
#
_symmetry.space_group_name_H-M   'P 1'
#
loop_
_entity.id
_entity.type
_entity.pdbx_description
1 polymer ?
#
loop_
_entity_poly.entity_id
_entity_poly.type
_entity_poly.pdbx_seq_one_letter_code
_entity_poly.pdbx_strand_id
1 'polypeptide(L)'
;MLCGQMPPIQKLDTSLNKLVSCRHLAISSNTIEKICCLGRLKNLRVLSIGRNQIKKLDGLEEVGATLEELWISYNLLDKLAGIEKLTQLKVLYMSNNLLSRWSEIDRLKECPTLEDVLFQANPIETNATRKDDYRLQVVGRAGAVRKLDGAPVTEDERHIGYQFILGQQLIARFGNVSSVFKKIDTNGDGNLSREEIERAIRSIGFPYEEEELDAFIKSADTSGSGQIRYEELCARFGDLNVVDDKG
;
A
#
# COMPACT_ATOMS: atom_id res chain seq x y z
N MET A 1 -7.88 27.18 -13.85
CA MET A 1 -7.79 25.77 -14.31
C MET A 1 -7.07 25.75 -15.65
N LEU A 2 -6.15 24.82 -15.85
CA LEU A 2 -5.33 24.64 -17.05
C LEU A 2 -5.57 23.26 -17.68
N CYS A 3 -6.80 22.76 -17.60
CA CYS A 3 -7.16 21.44 -18.11
C CYS A 3 -7.36 21.48 -19.64
N GLY A 4 -6.90 20.45 -20.36
CA GLY A 4 -7.23 20.26 -21.79
C GLY A 4 -6.80 21.42 -22.71
N GLN A 5 -5.60 21.98 -22.50
CA GLN A 5 -5.14 23.12 -23.28
C GLN A 5 -4.86 22.74 -24.75
N MET A 6 -4.96 23.73 -25.65
CA MET A 6 -4.64 23.59 -27.07
C MET A 6 -3.69 24.73 -27.50
N PRO A 7 -2.40 24.46 -27.75
CA PRO A 7 -1.73 23.16 -27.66
C PRO A 7 -1.64 22.63 -26.21
N PRO A 8 -1.52 21.30 -26.02
CA PRO A 8 -1.42 20.71 -24.69
C PRO A 8 -0.13 21.14 -23.99
N ILE A 9 -0.21 21.31 -22.67
CA ILE A 9 0.96 21.63 -21.85
C ILE A 9 1.88 20.41 -21.80
N GLN A 10 3.11 20.55 -22.30
CA GLN A 10 4.11 19.48 -22.29
C GLN A 10 5.03 19.53 -21.06
N LYS A 11 5.26 20.73 -20.53
CA LYS A 11 6.18 20.98 -19.42
C LYS A 11 5.61 22.03 -18.49
N LEU A 12 5.71 21.78 -17.20
CA LEU A 12 5.52 22.83 -16.21
C LEU A 12 6.74 23.74 -16.22
N ASP A 13 6.52 25.04 -16.04
CA ASP A 13 7.58 26.03 -16.04
C ASP A 13 7.38 27.07 -14.94
N THR A 14 8.30 28.03 -14.88
CA THR A 14 8.30 29.08 -13.85
C THR A 14 7.11 30.03 -13.94
N SER A 15 6.25 29.96 -14.97
CA SER A 15 5.01 30.75 -15.02
C SER A 15 4.08 30.42 -13.84
N LEU A 16 4.13 29.19 -13.32
CA LEU A 16 3.40 28.77 -12.13
C LEU A 16 3.82 29.54 -10.87
N ASN A 17 5.03 30.11 -10.83
CA ASN A 17 5.52 30.86 -9.68
C ASN A 17 4.68 32.11 -9.37
N LYS A 18 3.84 32.57 -10.30
CA LYS A 18 2.89 33.66 -10.09
C LYS A 18 1.71 33.25 -9.21
N LEU A 19 1.45 31.95 -9.07
CA LEU A 19 0.28 31.37 -8.39
C LEU A 19 0.52 31.16 -6.88
N VAL A 20 1.15 32.12 -6.20
CA VAL A 20 1.57 32.01 -4.79
C VAL A 20 0.40 31.76 -3.81
N SER A 21 -0.80 32.25 -4.15
CA SER A 21 -2.01 32.09 -3.34
C SER A 21 -2.87 30.88 -3.79
N CYS A 22 -2.41 30.11 -4.77
CA CYS A 22 -3.16 28.98 -5.30
C CYS A 22 -3.28 27.86 -4.27
N ARG A 23 -4.53 27.46 -4.01
CA ARG A 23 -4.86 26.30 -3.16
C ARG A 23 -5.25 25.06 -3.95
N HIS A 24 -5.82 25.27 -5.14
CA HIS A 24 -6.32 24.21 -6.02
C HIS A 24 -5.75 24.41 -7.42
N LEU A 25 -4.91 23.48 -7.84
CA LEU A 25 -4.30 23.51 -9.16
C LEU A 25 -4.81 22.32 -9.96
N ALA A 26 -5.53 22.61 -11.05
CA ALA A 26 -6.02 21.61 -11.98
C ALA A 26 -5.36 21.81 -13.35
N ILE A 27 -4.60 20.80 -13.80
CA ILE A 27 -3.82 20.76 -15.06
C ILE A 27 -4.00 19.38 -15.73
N SER A 28 -5.15 18.75 -15.51
CA SER A 28 -5.46 17.43 -16.07
C SER A 28 -5.66 17.48 -17.59
N SER A 29 -5.50 16.33 -18.27
CA SER A 29 -5.67 16.20 -19.73
C SER A 29 -4.66 17.06 -20.51
N ASN A 30 -3.38 16.88 -20.24
CA ASN A 30 -2.27 17.49 -20.97
C ASN A 30 -1.23 16.41 -21.33
N THR A 31 0.00 16.79 -21.68
CA THR A 31 1.07 15.85 -22.05
C THR A 31 2.28 16.03 -21.14
N ILE A 32 2.05 16.33 -19.86
CA ILE A 32 3.10 16.59 -18.88
C ILE A 32 3.82 15.28 -18.54
N GLU A 33 5.14 15.26 -18.69
CA GLU A 33 5.96 14.09 -18.33
C GLU A 33 6.61 14.20 -16.94
N LYS A 34 6.84 15.43 -16.45
CA LYS A 34 7.57 15.71 -15.23
C LYS A 34 6.88 16.81 -14.42
N ILE A 35 6.76 16.57 -13.12
CA ILE A 35 6.30 17.57 -12.16
C ILE A 35 7.52 18.41 -11.75
N CYS A 36 7.41 19.73 -11.82
CA CYS A 36 8.45 20.65 -11.39
C CYS A 36 7.87 22.05 -11.19
N CYS A 37 8.67 22.93 -10.59
CA CYS A 37 8.36 24.36 -10.46
C CYS A 37 7.10 24.64 -9.59
N LEU A 38 6.87 23.84 -8.56
CA LEU A 38 5.78 24.01 -7.59
C LEU A 38 6.22 24.77 -6.33
N GLY A 39 7.52 25.03 -6.14
CA GLY A 39 8.09 25.54 -4.89
C GLY A 39 7.62 26.90 -4.43
N ARG A 40 6.96 27.70 -5.28
CA ARG A 40 6.32 28.96 -4.87
C ARG A 40 4.86 28.80 -4.43
N LEU A 41 4.23 27.67 -4.72
CA LEU A 41 2.83 27.39 -4.42
C LEU A 41 2.68 26.85 -2.98
N LYS A 42 3.16 27.61 -2.00
CA LYS A 42 3.18 27.22 -0.57
C LYS A 42 1.80 27.10 0.08
N ASN A 43 0.74 27.44 -0.66
CA ASN A 43 -0.65 27.28 -0.20
C ASN A 43 -1.38 26.13 -0.91
N LEU A 44 -0.70 25.39 -1.78
CA LEU A 44 -1.32 24.33 -2.58
C LEU A 44 -1.77 23.18 -1.69
N ARG A 45 -3.08 22.88 -1.75
CA ARG A 45 -3.73 21.79 -1.02
C ARG A 45 -4.18 20.68 -1.96
N VAL A 46 -4.68 21.02 -3.14
CA VAL A 46 -5.21 20.03 -4.10
C VAL A 46 -4.50 20.17 -5.43
N LEU A 47 -3.93 19.07 -5.91
CA LEU A 47 -3.33 18.97 -7.23
C LEU A 47 -4.05 17.92 -8.08
N SER A 48 -4.74 18.37 -9.12
CA SER A 48 -5.35 17.53 -10.14
C SER A 48 -4.50 17.56 -11.39
N ILE A 49 -3.82 16.44 -11.68
CA ILE A 49 -2.88 16.26 -12.79
C ILE A 49 -3.09 14.92 -13.52
N GLY A 50 -4.32 14.42 -13.49
CA GLY A 50 -4.69 13.18 -14.18
C GLY A 50 -4.64 13.33 -15.71
N ARG A 51 -4.58 12.20 -16.43
CA ARG A 51 -4.47 12.16 -17.90
C ARG A 51 -3.29 12.97 -18.41
N ASN A 52 -2.09 12.57 -17.96
CA ASN A 52 -0.80 13.11 -18.39
C ASN A 52 0.16 11.92 -18.67
N GLN A 53 1.47 12.17 -18.80
CA GLN A 53 2.49 11.14 -19.08
C GLN A 53 3.49 11.01 -17.93
N ILE A 54 3.05 11.27 -16.69
CA ILE A 54 3.92 11.31 -15.51
C ILE A 54 4.34 9.90 -15.12
N LYS A 55 5.65 9.70 -14.92
CA LYS A 55 6.25 8.41 -14.55
C LYS A 55 6.77 8.35 -13.11
N LYS A 56 6.96 9.50 -12.46
CA LYS A 56 7.55 9.62 -11.12
C LYS A 56 6.91 10.77 -10.35
N LEU A 57 6.96 10.69 -9.02
CA LEU A 57 6.49 11.73 -8.11
C LEU A 57 7.53 12.83 -7.84
N ASP A 58 8.73 12.73 -8.43
CA ASP A 58 9.80 13.74 -8.35
C ASP A 58 9.26 15.14 -8.64
N GLY A 59 9.62 16.12 -7.80
CA GLY A 59 9.19 17.51 -7.87
C GLY A 59 8.01 17.85 -6.94
N LEU A 60 7.29 16.86 -6.41
CA LEU A 60 6.21 17.10 -5.45
C LEU A 60 6.72 17.43 -4.04
N GLU A 61 7.98 17.12 -3.71
CA GLU A 61 8.61 17.47 -2.44
C GLU A 61 8.58 18.99 -2.15
N GLU A 62 8.53 19.81 -3.20
CA GLU A 62 8.46 21.27 -3.11
C GLU A 62 7.18 21.78 -2.42
N VAL A 63 6.11 20.96 -2.46
CA VAL A 63 4.78 21.20 -1.86
C VAL A 63 4.37 20.09 -0.88
N GLY A 64 5.29 19.19 -0.51
CA GLY A 64 4.97 18.03 0.32
C GLY A 64 4.45 18.36 1.71
N ALA A 65 4.90 19.48 2.29
CA ALA A 65 4.41 19.98 3.58
C ALA A 65 3.03 20.64 3.51
N THR A 66 2.44 20.79 2.32
CA THR A 66 1.18 21.54 2.15
C THR A 66 0.11 20.79 1.39
N LEU A 67 0.48 19.87 0.50
CA LEU A 67 -0.45 19.13 -0.35
C LEU A 67 -1.27 18.12 0.48
N GLU A 68 -2.59 18.19 0.35
CA GLU A 68 -3.56 17.34 1.05
C GLU A 68 -4.22 16.33 0.09
N GLU A 69 -4.41 16.68 -1.18
CA GLU A 69 -5.03 15.81 -2.18
C GLU A 69 -4.23 15.79 -3.48
N LEU A 70 -3.93 14.58 -3.95
CA LEU A 70 -3.25 14.32 -5.21
C LEU A 70 -4.13 13.46 -6.10
N TRP A 71 -4.61 14.01 -7.21
CA TRP A 71 -5.35 13.27 -8.23
C TRP A 71 -4.48 13.13 -9.48
N ILE A 72 -3.86 11.96 -9.63
CA ILE A 72 -2.87 11.62 -10.66
C ILE A 72 -3.28 10.38 -11.47
N SER A 73 -4.57 10.04 -11.51
CA SER A 73 -5.11 8.94 -12.32
C SER A 73 -4.82 9.10 -13.81
N TYR A 74 -4.71 8.00 -14.55
CA TYR A 74 -4.36 7.98 -15.98
C TYR A 74 -2.99 8.62 -16.24
N ASN A 75 -1.96 8.07 -15.63
CA ASN A 75 -0.55 8.41 -15.85
C ASN A 75 0.24 7.10 -16.03
N LEU A 76 1.56 7.16 -15.91
CA LEU A 76 2.49 6.05 -16.16
C LEU A 76 3.34 5.73 -14.92
N LEU A 77 2.81 5.97 -13.71
CA LEU A 77 3.52 5.69 -12.46
C LEU A 77 3.63 4.19 -12.23
N ASP A 78 4.86 3.67 -12.16
CA ASP A 78 5.15 2.29 -11.78
C ASP A 78 5.65 2.14 -10.34
N LYS A 79 5.95 3.27 -9.68
CA LYS A 79 6.53 3.37 -8.33
C LYS A 79 5.95 4.55 -7.56
N LEU A 80 5.95 4.41 -6.24
CA LEU A 80 5.52 5.41 -5.27
C LEU A 80 6.71 6.10 -4.55
N ALA A 81 7.95 5.88 -5.02
CA ALA A 81 9.11 6.59 -4.50
C ALA A 81 8.90 8.12 -4.53
N GLY A 82 9.11 8.79 -3.39
CA GLY A 82 8.86 10.22 -3.20
C GLY A 82 7.54 10.52 -2.49
N ILE A 83 6.63 9.55 -2.35
CA ILE A 83 5.35 9.72 -1.62
C ILE A 83 5.60 10.08 -0.15
N GLU A 84 6.67 9.58 0.45
CA GLU A 84 7.06 9.84 1.84
C GLU A 84 7.38 11.33 2.12
N LYS A 85 7.56 12.13 1.08
CA LYS A 85 7.76 13.59 1.20
C LYS A 85 6.44 14.34 1.39
N LEU A 86 5.30 13.72 1.09
CA LEU A 86 3.98 14.34 1.12
C LEU A 86 3.33 14.15 2.49
N THR A 87 3.92 14.75 3.52
CA THR A 87 3.60 14.49 4.93
C THR A 87 2.18 14.91 5.35
N GLN A 88 1.52 15.74 4.54
CA GLN A 88 0.14 16.21 4.79
C GLN A 88 -0.90 15.56 3.86
N LEU A 89 -0.49 14.58 3.05
CA LEU A 89 -1.36 13.96 2.06
C LEU A 89 -2.44 13.12 2.74
N LYS A 90 -3.70 13.38 2.40
CA LYS A 90 -4.89 12.68 2.89
C LYS A 90 -5.58 11.86 1.82
N VAL A 91 -5.52 12.32 0.58
CA VAL A 91 -6.20 11.68 -0.57
C VAL A 91 -5.21 11.43 -1.69
N LEU A 92 -5.09 10.17 -2.12
CA LEU A 92 -4.29 9.75 -3.26
C LEU A 92 -5.13 8.99 -4.27
N TYR A 93 -5.48 9.66 -5.36
CA TYR A 93 -6.19 9.04 -6.47
C TYR A 93 -5.22 8.79 -7.62
N MET A 94 -4.90 7.52 -7.86
CA MET A 94 -3.93 7.12 -8.89
C MET A 94 -4.37 5.89 -9.68
N SER A 95 -5.68 5.77 -9.91
CA SER A 95 -6.24 4.73 -10.78
C SER A 95 -5.67 4.80 -12.20
N ASN A 96 -5.62 3.68 -12.92
CA ASN A 96 -5.07 3.62 -14.28
C ASN A 96 -3.62 4.14 -14.34
N ASN A 97 -2.76 3.54 -13.52
CA ASN A 97 -1.30 3.70 -13.57
C ASN A 97 -0.65 2.31 -13.77
N LEU A 98 0.65 2.18 -13.54
CA LEU A 98 1.45 0.98 -13.82
C LEU A 98 2.02 0.33 -12.55
N LEU A 99 1.42 0.59 -11.39
CA LEU A 99 1.89 0.04 -10.11
C LEU A 99 1.71 -1.48 -10.09
N SER A 100 2.81 -2.24 -9.97
CA SER A 100 2.79 -3.71 -10.06
C SER A 100 3.38 -4.46 -8.87
N ARG A 101 4.08 -3.78 -7.96
CA ARG A 101 4.78 -4.40 -6.82
C ARG A 101 4.13 -4.04 -5.49
N TRP A 102 4.01 -5.00 -4.58
CA TRP A 102 3.41 -4.79 -3.26
C TRP A 102 4.31 -3.96 -2.34
N SER A 103 5.62 -4.06 -2.52
CA SER A 103 6.61 -3.24 -1.82
C SER A 103 6.42 -1.73 -2.00
N GLU A 104 5.72 -1.29 -3.06
CA GLU A 104 5.39 0.13 -3.23
C GLU A 104 4.21 0.57 -2.34
N ILE A 105 3.30 -0.34 -1.98
CA ILE A 105 2.20 -0.08 -1.03
C ILE A 105 2.75 0.06 0.40
N ASP A 106 3.80 -0.68 0.75
CA ASP A 106 4.46 -0.57 2.06
C ASP A 106 4.97 0.87 2.32
N ARG A 107 5.31 1.63 1.27
CA ARG A 107 5.72 3.04 1.37
C ARG A 107 4.62 3.96 1.91
N LEU A 108 3.35 3.58 1.78
CA LEU A 108 2.23 4.37 2.29
C LEU A 108 2.22 4.44 3.83
N LYS A 109 2.93 3.55 4.52
CA LYS A 109 3.15 3.62 5.97
C LYS A 109 3.88 4.90 6.39
N GLU A 110 4.70 5.47 5.51
CA GLU A 110 5.40 6.73 5.73
C GLU A 110 4.48 7.97 5.57
N CYS A 111 3.21 7.77 5.20
CA CYS A 111 2.20 8.82 5.02
C CYS A 111 1.13 8.71 6.12
N PRO A 112 1.38 9.20 7.34
CA PRO A 112 0.51 8.96 8.51
C PRO A 112 -0.87 9.60 8.38
N THR A 113 -1.02 10.61 7.53
CA THR A 113 -2.29 11.33 7.32
C THR A 113 -3.13 10.77 6.17
N LEU A 114 -2.64 9.74 5.46
CA LEU A 114 -3.28 9.23 4.25
C LEU A 114 -4.51 8.39 4.60
N GLU A 115 -5.69 8.85 4.18
CA GLU A 115 -6.97 8.28 4.57
C GLU A 115 -7.74 7.64 3.38
N ASP A 116 -7.68 8.23 2.19
CA ASP A 116 -8.45 7.78 1.01
C ASP A 116 -7.52 7.50 -0.18
N VAL A 117 -7.56 6.28 -0.69
CA VAL A 117 -6.74 5.84 -1.82
C VAL A 117 -7.57 5.18 -2.91
N LEU A 118 -7.24 5.49 -4.17
CA LEU A 118 -7.76 4.80 -5.34
C LEU A 118 -6.62 4.21 -6.17
N PHE A 119 -6.56 2.89 -6.21
CA PHE A 119 -5.55 2.10 -6.93
C PHE A 119 -6.15 1.25 -8.06
N GLN A 120 -7.47 1.29 -8.27
CA GLN A 120 -8.15 0.63 -9.39
C GLN A 120 -7.42 0.76 -10.74
N ALA A 121 -7.48 -0.29 -11.56
CA ALA A 121 -6.84 -0.39 -12.86
C ALA A 121 -5.31 -0.17 -12.82
N ASN A 122 -4.66 -0.57 -11.73
CA ASN A 122 -3.21 -0.78 -11.69
C ASN A 122 -2.91 -2.29 -11.79
N PRO A 123 -1.73 -2.69 -12.31
CA PRO A 123 -1.30 -4.08 -12.33
C PRO A 123 -1.41 -4.81 -10.98
N ILE A 124 -1.21 -4.15 -9.84
CA ILE A 124 -1.44 -4.74 -8.51
C ILE A 124 -2.88 -5.25 -8.30
N GLU A 125 -3.89 -4.61 -8.89
CA GLU A 125 -5.28 -5.07 -8.85
C GLU A 125 -5.51 -6.17 -9.88
N THR A 126 -5.06 -5.97 -11.13
CA THR A 126 -5.36 -6.89 -12.23
C THR A 126 -4.57 -8.20 -12.16
N ASN A 127 -3.40 -8.19 -11.52
CA ASN A 127 -2.55 -9.36 -11.36
C ASN A 127 -2.92 -10.18 -10.12
N ALA A 128 -3.77 -9.66 -9.23
CA ALA A 128 -4.20 -10.40 -8.07
C ALA A 128 -5.04 -11.62 -8.50
N THR A 129 -4.72 -12.78 -7.94
CA THR A 129 -5.39 -14.04 -8.27
C THR A 129 -6.88 -13.99 -7.96
N ARG A 130 -7.24 -13.31 -6.86
CA ARG A 130 -8.62 -13.01 -6.49
C ARG A 130 -8.75 -11.52 -6.13
N LYS A 131 -9.94 -10.97 -6.36
CA LYS A 131 -10.25 -9.58 -5.99
C LYS A 131 -10.09 -9.32 -4.48
N ASP A 132 -10.47 -10.31 -3.67
CA ASP A 132 -10.35 -10.22 -2.21
C ASP A 132 -8.88 -10.18 -1.78
N ASP A 133 -7.99 -10.91 -2.46
CA ASP A 133 -6.54 -10.91 -2.17
C ASP A 133 -5.96 -9.51 -2.37
N TYR A 134 -6.33 -8.83 -3.46
CA TYR A 134 -5.88 -7.46 -3.71
C TYR A 134 -6.27 -6.52 -2.56
N ARG A 135 -7.54 -6.56 -2.14
CA ARG A 135 -8.02 -5.67 -1.09
C ARG A 135 -7.31 -5.97 0.24
N LEU A 136 -7.22 -7.24 0.63
CA LEU A 136 -6.53 -7.69 1.84
C LEU A 136 -5.04 -7.33 1.84
N GLN A 137 -4.37 -7.41 0.70
CA GLN A 137 -2.99 -6.97 0.54
C GLN A 137 -2.83 -5.47 0.78
N VAL A 138 -3.69 -4.65 0.16
CA VAL A 138 -3.57 -3.19 0.30
C VAL A 138 -3.88 -2.77 1.74
N VAL A 139 -4.97 -3.25 2.33
CA VAL A 139 -5.38 -2.87 3.70
C VAL A 139 -4.42 -3.36 4.77
N GLY A 140 -3.83 -4.55 4.60
CA GLY A 140 -2.83 -5.10 5.52
C GLY A 140 -1.48 -4.41 5.43
N ARG A 141 -1.18 -3.73 4.31
CA ARG A 141 0.07 -2.97 4.10
C ARG A 141 -0.08 -1.48 4.41
N ALA A 142 -1.22 -0.89 4.06
CA ALA A 142 -1.47 0.54 4.17
C ALA A 142 -2.13 0.90 5.52
N GLY A 143 -1.30 1.09 6.55
CA GLY A 143 -1.73 1.20 7.95
C GLY A 143 -2.73 2.32 8.28
N ALA A 144 -2.60 3.51 7.69
CA ALA A 144 -3.46 4.65 8.03
C ALA A 144 -4.75 4.77 7.17
N VAL A 145 -4.83 3.99 6.08
CA VAL A 145 -5.89 4.14 5.07
C VAL A 145 -7.24 3.70 5.63
N ARG A 146 -8.24 4.58 5.53
CA ARG A 146 -9.62 4.38 5.99
C ARG A 146 -10.58 4.08 4.86
N LYS A 147 -10.20 4.40 3.63
CA LYS A 147 -11.02 4.18 2.44
C LYS A 147 -10.13 3.75 1.28
N LEU A 148 -10.52 2.63 0.67
CA LEU A 148 -9.82 2.02 -0.44
C LEU A 148 -10.82 1.78 -1.56
N ASP A 149 -10.52 2.33 -2.73
CA ASP A 149 -11.29 2.12 -3.96
C ASP A 149 -12.78 2.48 -3.85
N GLY A 150 -13.06 3.50 -3.03
CA GLY A 150 -14.42 3.97 -2.77
C GLY A 150 -15.10 3.32 -1.57
N ALA A 151 -14.56 2.22 -1.04
CA ALA A 151 -15.15 1.47 0.08
C ALA A 151 -14.40 1.71 1.40
N PRO A 152 -15.12 1.85 2.54
CA PRO A 152 -14.49 2.01 3.85
C PRO A 152 -13.69 0.75 4.22
N VAL A 153 -12.57 0.94 4.92
CA VAL A 153 -11.73 -0.12 5.49
C VAL A 153 -12.08 -0.24 6.97
N THR A 154 -12.36 -1.45 7.43
CA THR A 154 -12.63 -1.74 8.85
C THR A 154 -11.38 -2.25 9.56
N GLU A 155 -11.34 -2.12 10.89
CA GLU A 155 -10.27 -2.72 11.71
C GLU A 155 -10.21 -4.26 11.53
N ASP A 156 -11.36 -4.93 11.48
CA ASP A 156 -11.41 -6.38 11.24
C ASP A 156 -10.77 -6.75 9.88
N GLU A 157 -11.08 -6.00 8.82
CA GLU A 157 -10.48 -6.20 7.51
C GLU A 157 -8.97 -5.96 7.53
N ARG A 158 -8.51 -4.96 8.29
CA ARG A 158 -7.07 -4.70 8.48
C ARG A 158 -6.38 -5.87 9.18
N HIS A 159 -6.96 -6.39 10.26
CA HIS A 159 -6.42 -7.55 10.98
C HIS A 159 -6.35 -8.78 10.08
N ILE A 160 -7.41 -9.05 9.29
CA ILE A 160 -7.42 -10.16 8.33
C ILE A 160 -6.32 -9.96 7.27
N GLY A 161 -6.19 -8.75 6.71
CA GLY A 161 -5.17 -8.44 5.70
C GLY A 161 -3.75 -8.60 6.24
N TYR A 162 -3.51 -8.15 7.47
CA TYR A 162 -2.23 -8.30 8.14
C TYR A 162 -1.85 -9.78 8.33
N GLN A 163 -2.78 -10.59 8.85
CA GLN A 163 -2.59 -12.04 9.05
C GLN A 163 -2.39 -12.78 7.73
N PHE A 164 -3.09 -12.35 6.67
CA PHE A 164 -2.94 -12.86 5.32
C PHE A 164 -1.52 -12.64 4.79
N ILE A 165 -0.98 -11.42 4.92
CA ILE A 165 0.38 -11.09 4.50
C ILE A 165 1.41 -11.89 5.30
N LEU A 166 1.24 -11.98 6.62
CA LEU A 166 2.13 -12.76 7.48
C LEU A 166 2.16 -14.24 7.04
N GLY A 167 1.00 -14.85 6.82
CA GLY A 167 0.90 -16.22 6.34
C GLY A 167 1.62 -16.42 5.00
N GLN A 168 1.44 -15.49 4.05
CA GLN A 168 2.13 -15.54 2.77
C GLN A 168 3.64 -15.40 2.89
N GLN A 169 4.15 -14.52 3.76
CA GLN A 169 5.59 -14.36 3.95
C GLN A 169 6.22 -15.59 4.63
N LEU A 170 5.53 -16.21 5.58
CA LEU A 170 5.96 -17.48 6.17
C LEU A 170 6.03 -18.58 5.10
N ILE A 171 4.99 -18.72 4.27
CA ILE A 171 4.97 -19.69 3.17
C ILE A 171 6.06 -19.37 2.15
N ALA A 172 6.25 -18.11 1.76
CA ALA A 172 7.31 -17.70 0.84
C ALA A 172 8.71 -18.04 1.39
N ARG A 173 8.91 -17.93 2.72
CA ARG A 173 10.19 -18.26 3.38
C ARG A 173 10.43 -19.76 3.49
N PHE A 174 9.42 -20.51 3.89
CA PHE A 174 9.57 -21.91 4.30
C PHE A 174 9.00 -22.92 3.29
N GLY A 175 8.34 -22.45 2.23
CA GLY A 175 7.84 -23.24 1.10
C GLY A 175 6.32 -23.45 1.12
N ASN A 176 5.83 -24.31 2.02
CA ASN A 176 4.40 -24.65 2.15
C ASN A 176 4.02 -24.75 3.63
N VAL A 177 2.73 -24.83 3.95
CA VAL A 177 2.23 -24.86 5.34
C VAL A 177 2.86 -25.98 6.18
N SER A 178 3.08 -27.17 5.62
CA SER A 178 3.76 -28.28 6.32
C SER A 178 5.21 -27.96 6.66
N SER A 179 5.91 -27.29 5.74
CA SER A 179 7.30 -26.89 5.92
C SER A 179 7.43 -25.71 6.88
N VAL A 180 6.46 -24.78 6.85
CA VAL A 180 6.30 -23.71 7.85
C VAL A 180 6.16 -24.36 9.22
N PHE A 181 5.17 -25.23 9.42
CA PHE A 181 4.90 -25.87 10.71
C PHE A 181 6.15 -26.59 11.25
N LYS A 182 6.75 -27.49 10.46
CA LYS A 182 7.96 -28.24 10.86
C LYS A 182 9.17 -27.36 11.17
N LYS A 183 9.24 -26.17 10.59
CA LYS A 183 10.36 -25.25 10.82
C LYS A 183 10.17 -24.39 12.06
N ILE A 184 8.91 -24.10 12.40
CA ILE A 184 8.51 -23.32 13.57
C ILE A 184 8.45 -24.20 14.83
N ASP A 185 7.89 -25.40 14.73
CA ASP A 185 7.87 -26.43 15.78
C ASP A 185 9.29 -26.97 16.01
N THR A 186 10.01 -26.35 16.93
CA THR A 186 11.42 -26.64 17.19
C THR A 186 11.62 -27.69 18.26
N ASN A 187 10.67 -27.82 19.18
CA ASN A 187 10.70 -28.83 20.24
C ASN A 187 10.07 -30.17 19.77
N GLY A 188 9.36 -30.18 18.64
CA GLY A 188 8.75 -31.36 18.04
C GLY A 188 7.53 -31.86 18.81
N ASP A 189 6.87 -30.99 19.57
CA ASP A 189 5.73 -31.36 20.41
C ASP A 189 4.40 -31.41 19.62
N GLY A 190 4.42 -31.02 18.35
CA GLY A 190 3.25 -31.04 17.46
C GLY A 190 2.29 -29.87 17.66
N ASN A 191 2.69 -28.83 18.42
CA ASN A 191 1.95 -27.59 18.62
C ASN A 191 2.89 -26.39 18.46
N LEU A 192 2.38 -25.26 17.97
CA LEU A 192 3.15 -24.03 17.90
C LEU A 192 2.86 -23.18 19.13
N SER A 193 3.87 -23.01 19.98
CA SER A 193 3.85 -22.09 21.11
C SER A 193 3.98 -20.62 20.66
N ARG A 194 3.60 -19.67 21.53
CA ARG A 194 3.78 -18.23 21.29
C ARG A 194 5.23 -17.91 20.96
N GLU A 195 6.16 -18.46 21.71
CA GLU A 195 7.60 -18.21 21.57
C GLU A 195 8.15 -18.76 20.24
N GLU A 196 7.59 -19.85 19.72
CA GLU A 196 7.96 -20.41 18.42
C GLU A 196 7.47 -19.55 17.26
N ILE A 197 6.21 -19.13 17.33
CA ILE A 197 5.60 -18.24 16.35
C ILE A 197 6.36 -16.91 16.32
N GLU A 198 6.64 -16.34 17.49
CA GLU A 198 7.37 -15.09 17.62
C GLU A 198 8.78 -15.21 17.01
N ARG A 199 9.50 -16.29 17.28
CA ARG A 199 10.79 -16.58 16.64
C ARG A 199 10.68 -16.66 15.13
N ALA A 200 9.63 -17.30 14.60
CA ALA A 200 9.40 -17.42 13.17
C ALA A 200 9.16 -16.06 12.51
N ILE A 201 8.29 -15.23 13.09
CA ILE A 201 7.98 -13.88 12.61
C ILE A 201 9.23 -13.01 12.63
N ARG A 202 9.99 -13.03 13.74
CA ARG A 202 11.28 -12.32 13.84
C ARG A 202 12.28 -12.79 12.76
N SER A 203 12.30 -14.08 12.44
CA SER A 203 13.23 -14.65 11.44
C SER A 203 12.95 -14.23 9.99
N ILE A 204 11.71 -13.85 9.66
CA ILE A 204 11.33 -13.31 8.34
C ILE A 204 11.42 -11.78 8.29
N GLY A 205 11.73 -11.13 9.42
CA GLY A 205 11.83 -9.67 9.51
C GLY A 205 10.50 -8.96 9.32
N PHE A 206 9.38 -9.65 9.55
CA PHE A 206 8.06 -9.06 9.44
C PHE A 206 7.80 -8.16 10.66
N PRO A 207 7.45 -6.88 10.46
CA PRO A 207 7.19 -5.96 11.56
C PRO A 207 5.85 -6.32 12.23
N TYR A 208 5.83 -6.33 13.56
CA TYR A 208 4.61 -6.57 14.34
C TYR A 208 4.62 -5.85 15.68
N GLU A 209 3.42 -5.51 16.15
CA GLU A 209 3.13 -5.12 17.54
C GLU A 209 2.63 -6.33 18.35
N GLU A 210 2.79 -6.29 19.68
CA GLU A 210 2.39 -7.41 20.56
C GLU A 210 0.90 -7.74 20.45
N GLU A 211 0.05 -6.72 20.30
CA GLU A 211 -1.39 -6.89 20.11
C GLU A 211 -1.73 -7.62 18.80
N GLU A 212 -0.93 -7.41 17.74
CA GLU A 212 -1.12 -8.08 16.46
C GLU A 212 -0.71 -9.56 16.53
N LEU A 213 0.37 -9.86 17.26
CA LEU A 213 0.81 -11.23 17.51
C LEU A 213 -0.24 -11.99 18.33
N ASP A 214 -0.72 -11.41 19.42
CA ASP A 214 -1.75 -12.03 20.26
C ASP A 214 -3.05 -12.24 19.48
N ALA A 215 -3.45 -11.26 18.65
CA ALA A 215 -4.60 -11.39 17.76
C ALA A 215 -4.40 -12.51 16.74
N PHE A 216 -3.20 -12.66 16.15
CA PHE A 216 -2.86 -13.74 15.24
C PHE A 216 -2.99 -15.11 15.92
N ILE A 217 -2.40 -15.28 17.09
CA ILE A 217 -2.42 -16.55 17.84
C ILE A 217 -3.85 -16.91 18.20
N LYS A 218 -4.58 -15.98 18.82
CA LYS A 218 -5.97 -16.19 19.25
C LYS A 218 -6.90 -16.57 18.09
N SER A 219 -6.68 -15.98 16.92
CA SER A 219 -7.50 -16.27 15.74
C SER A 219 -7.10 -17.56 15.02
N ALA A 220 -5.92 -18.10 15.29
CA ALA A 220 -5.46 -19.38 14.73
C ALA A 220 -5.82 -20.55 15.66
N ASP A 221 -5.71 -20.37 16.97
CA ASP A 221 -6.08 -21.34 18.00
C ASP A 221 -7.60 -21.43 18.16
N THR A 222 -8.26 -22.09 17.20
CA THR A 222 -9.71 -22.32 17.20
C THR A 222 -10.17 -23.21 18.35
N SER A 223 -9.27 -24.04 18.89
CA SER A 223 -9.54 -24.95 20.00
C SER A 223 -9.42 -24.30 21.38
N GLY A 224 -8.86 -23.09 21.47
CA GLY A 224 -8.68 -22.33 22.72
C GLY A 224 -7.62 -22.93 23.65
N SER A 225 -6.66 -23.66 23.10
CA SER A 225 -5.62 -24.38 23.85
C SER A 225 -4.44 -23.51 24.28
N GLY A 226 -4.32 -22.30 23.72
CA GLY A 226 -3.16 -21.41 23.85
C GLY A 226 -2.00 -21.74 22.90
N GLN A 227 -2.14 -22.78 22.08
CA GLN A 227 -1.16 -23.20 21.08
C GLN A 227 -1.85 -23.47 19.74
N ILE A 228 -1.11 -23.43 18.63
CA ILE A 228 -1.69 -23.69 17.29
C ILE A 228 -1.28 -25.09 16.82
N ARG A 229 -2.27 -25.95 16.55
CA ARG A 229 -2.04 -27.28 15.97
C ARG A 229 -1.81 -27.22 14.46
N TYR A 230 -1.24 -28.29 13.91
CA TYR A 230 -1.03 -28.41 12.47
C TYR A 230 -2.34 -28.26 11.67
N GLU A 231 -3.43 -28.86 12.14
CA GLU A 231 -4.74 -28.79 11.48
C GLU A 231 -5.30 -27.36 11.50
N GLU A 232 -5.09 -26.62 12.59
CA GLU A 232 -5.54 -25.23 12.74
C GLU A 232 -4.74 -24.30 11.82
N LEU A 233 -3.42 -24.51 11.73
CA LEU A 233 -2.57 -23.78 10.80
C LEU A 233 -2.95 -24.09 9.34
N CYS A 234 -3.23 -25.35 9.01
CA CYS A 234 -3.68 -25.77 7.68
C CYS A 234 -5.05 -25.21 7.33
N ALA A 235 -6.01 -25.24 8.24
CA ALA A 235 -7.34 -24.68 8.01
C ALA A 235 -7.28 -23.18 7.66
N ARG A 236 -6.27 -22.48 8.19
CA ARG A 236 -6.10 -21.05 7.99
C ARG A 236 -5.27 -20.67 6.79
N PHE A 237 -4.18 -21.40 6.53
CA PHE A 237 -3.19 -21.04 5.52
C PHE A 237 -3.08 -22.03 4.37
N GLY A 238 -3.84 -23.13 4.39
CA GLY A 238 -3.77 -24.22 3.42
C GLY A 238 -4.04 -23.79 1.98
N ASP A 239 -4.90 -22.78 1.80
CA ASP A 239 -5.29 -22.24 0.50
C ASP A 239 -4.53 -20.96 0.11
N LEU A 240 -3.53 -20.54 0.90
CA LEU A 240 -2.77 -19.34 0.57
C LEU A 240 -1.89 -19.56 -0.66
N ASN A 241 -2.19 -18.80 -1.71
CA ASN A 241 -1.26 -18.63 -2.83
C ASN A 241 -0.18 -17.63 -2.46
N VAL A 242 1.09 -17.97 -2.71
CA VAL A 242 2.20 -17.02 -2.58
C VAL A 242 2.12 -16.05 -3.75
N VAL A 243 1.84 -14.78 -3.46
CA VAL A 243 1.92 -13.73 -4.47
C VAL A 243 3.39 -13.31 -4.56
N ASP A 244 4.08 -13.79 -5.60
CA ASP A 244 5.49 -13.46 -5.84
C ASP A 244 5.57 -11.99 -6.28
N ASP A 245 6.43 -11.18 -5.65
CA ASP A 245 6.68 -9.77 -6.01
C ASP A 245 7.46 -9.64 -7.35
N LYS A 246 7.62 -10.76 -8.06
CA LYS A 246 8.31 -10.88 -9.34
C LYS A 246 7.35 -10.51 -10.45
N GLY A 247 7.38 -9.22 -10.79
CA GLY A 247 6.93 -8.74 -12.10
C GLY A 247 7.74 -9.33 -13.24
#